data_AF-A0A7G2K118-F1
#
_entry.id   AF-A0A7G2K118-F1
#
_cell.length_a   1.000
_cell.length_b   1.000
_cell.length_c   1.000
_cell.angle_alpha   90.00
_cell.angle_beta   90.00
_cell.angle_gamma   90.00
#
_symmetry.space_group_name_H-M   'P 1'
#
loop_
_entity.id
_entity.type
_entity.pdbx_description
1 polymer ?
#
loop_
_entity_poly.entity_id
_entity_poly.type
_entity_poly.pdbx_seq_one_letter_code
_entity_poly.pdbx_strand_id
1 'polypeptide(L)'
;MNAFKKSLIVAASFASLSLFNSATAELIYKPLEQPVEPAKPDLKIESVNEKFAEKYPNQYNSWRSTANGDGENIIYADEENPRLIVLWGGYAFAKEYNAPRGHFYAVTDVRNILRTGAPKTANDGPQAMACWTCKGPDVPRLIAEWGEKDYFNAKWAKGGPEIVNS
;
A
#
# COMPACT_ATOMS: atom_id res chain seq x y z
N MET A 1 -44.33 -28.47 29.85
CA MET A 1 -43.53 -28.58 28.61
C MET A 1 -42.27 -29.39 28.94
N ASN A 2 -42.25 -30.69 28.59
CA ASN A 2 -41.28 -31.68 29.12
C ASN A 2 -39.83 -31.36 28.75
N ALA A 3 -38.91 -31.65 29.67
CA ALA A 3 -37.45 -31.50 29.54
C ALA A 3 -36.90 -32.14 28.24
N PHE A 4 -37.53 -33.22 27.79
CA PHE A 4 -37.20 -33.91 26.54
C PHE A 4 -37.36 -33.02 25.29
N LYS A 5 -38.40 -32.16 25.25
CA LYS A 5 -38.61 -31.22 24.12
C LYS A 5 -37.58 -30.10 24.13
N LYS A 6 -37.13 -29.63 25.30
CA LYS A 6 -36.07 -28.62 25.43
C LYS A 6 -34.71 -29.17 24.98
N SER A 7 -34.40 -30.42 25.35
CA SER A 7 -33.14 -31.07 24.96
C SER A 7 -33.05 -31.33 23.45
N LEU A 8 -34.16 -31.69 22.81
CA LEU A 8 -34.23 -31.86 21.35
C LEU A 8 -34.03 -30.55 20.59
N ILE A 9 -34.61 -29.45 21.08
CA ILE A 9 -34.45 -28.13 20.46
C ILE A 9 -32.99 -27.65 20.57
N VAL A 10 -32.36 -27.82 21.74
CA VAL A 10 -30.95 -27.46 21.94
C VAL A 10 -30.03 -28.29 21.05
N ALA A 11 -30.24 -29.61 20.97
CA ALA A 11 -29.44 -30.48 20.09
C ALA A 11 -29.60 -30.13 18.60
N ALA A 12 -30.83 -29.80 18.16
CA ALA A 12 -31.09 -29.36 16.80
C ALA A 12 -30.41 -28.01 16.47
N SER A 13 -30.34 -27.08 17.43
CA SER A 13 -29.64 -25.80 17.27
C SER A 13 -28.11 -25.93 17.20
N PHE A 14 -27.51 -26.87 17.93
CA PHE A 14 -26.07 -27.13 17.83
C PHE A 14 -25.71 -27.85 16.51
N ALA A 15 -26.55 -28.77 16.06
CA ALA A 15 -26.36 -29.45 14.78
C ALA A 15 -26.45 -28.47 13.60
N SER A 16 -27.40 -27.52 13.61
CA SER A 16 -27.49 -26.50 12.56
C SER A 16 -26.27 -25.57 12.56
N LEU A 17 -25.78 -25.13 13.72
CA LEU A 17 -24.57 -24.31 13.83
C LEU A 17 -23.32 -25.00 13.25
N SER A 18 -23.18 -26.31 13.48
CA SER A 18 -22.07 -27.09 12.92
C SER A 18 -22.14 -27.23 11.40
N LEU A 19 -23.35 -27.35 10.83
CA LEU A 19 -23.55 -27.43 9.38
C LEU A 19 -23.28 -26.08 8.69
N PHE A 20 -23.62 -24.96 9.33
CA PHE A 20 -23.25 -23.63 8.83
C PHE A 20 -21.74 -23.39 8.82
N ASN A 21 -21.02 -23.80 9.88
CA ASN A 21 -19.55 -23.67 9.92
C ASN A 21 -18.85 -24.51 8.84
N SER A 22 -19.34 -25.73 8.57
CA SER A 22 -18.79 -26.58 7.50
C SER A 22 -19.03 -25.99 6.10
N ALA A 23 -20.20 -25.40 5.84
CA ALA A 23 -20.50 -24.76 4.55
C ALA A 23 -19.65 -23.49 4.31
N THR A 24 -19.27 -22.76 5.38
CA THR A 24 -18.33 -21.63 5.26
C THR A 24 -16.88 -22.03 5.03
N ALA A 25 -16.48 -23.26 5.37
CA ALA A 25 -15.13 -23.75 5.13
C ALA A 25 -14.84 -24.04 3.65
N GLU A 26 -15.87 -24.28 2.82
CA GLU A 26 -15.71 -24.46 1.37
C GLU A 26 -15.62 -23.13 0.60
N LEU A 27 -16.02 -22.02 1.22
CA LEU A 27 -15.86 -20.65 0.69
C LEU A 27 -14.51 -20.01 1.04
N ILE A 28 -13.52 -20.81 1.47
CA ILE A 28 -12.15 -20.33 1.63
C ILE A 28 -11.64 -19.93 0.25
N TYR A 29 -11.58 -18.61 0.02
CA TYR A 29 -10.91 -18.05 -1.14
C TYR A 29 -9.50 -18.62 -1.20
N LYS A 30 -9.24 -19.45 -2.21
CA LYS A 30 -7.89 -19.84 -2.60
C LYS A 30 -7.41 -18.77 -3.59
N PRO A 31 -6.43 -17.94 -3.21
CA PRO A 31 -5.82 -17.02 -4.15
C PRO A 31 -5.31 -17.81 -5.34
N LEU A 32 -5.56 -17.31 -6.54
CA LEU A 32 -4.91 -17.85 -7.73
C LEU A 32 -3.40 -17.68 -7.54
N GLU A 33 -2.64 -18.76 -7.71
CA GLU A 33 -1.19 -18.68 -7.73
C GLU A 33 -0.79 -17.84 -8.94
N GLN A 34 -0.34 -16.63 -8.68
CA GLN A 34 0.25 -15.78 -9.71
C GLN A 34 1.73 -16.14 -9.83
N PRO A 35 2.26 -16.28 -11.07
CA PRO A 35 3.68 -16.45 -11.25
C PRO A 35 4.39 -15.20 -10.72
N VAL A 36 5.28 -15.38 -9.76
CA VAL A 36 6.11 -14.31 -9.19
C VAL A 36 7.47 -14.39 -9.86
N GLU A 37 7.94 -13.28 -10.43
CA GLU A 37 9.27 -13.27 -11.04
C GLU A 37 10.34 -13.47 -9.94
N PRO A 38 11.35 -14.34 -10.17
CA PRO A 38 12.47 -14.46 -9.25
C PRO A 38 13.30 -13.17 -9.25
N ALA A 39 14.06 -12.97 -8.18
CA ALA A 39 15.05 -11.89 -8.12
C ALA A 39 16.01 -11.98 -9.32
N LYS A 40 16.35 -10.82 -9.90
CA LYS A 40 17.29 -10.65 -11.02
C LYS A 40 18.41 -9.69 -10.58
N PRO A 41 19.29 -10.11 -9.65
CA PRO A 41 20.31 -9.21 -9.09
C PRO A 41 21.33 -8.70 -10.13
N ASP A 42 21.47 -9.40 -11.26
CA ASP A 42 22.33 -8.97 -12.37
C ASP A 42 21.71 -7.84 -13.22
N LEU A 43 20.41 -7.58 -13.06
CA LEU A 43 19.70 -6.49 -13.75
C LEU A 43 20.05 -5.15 -13.10
N LYS A 44 20.87 -4.36 -13.79
CA LYS A 44 21.24 -3.01 -13.33
C LYS A 44 20.15 -2.01 -13.69
N ILE A 45 19.47 -1.49 -12.67
CA ILE A 45 18.47 -0.42 -12.81
C ILE A 45 19.06 0.85 -12.22
N GLU A 46 19.18 1.88 -13.06
CA GLU A 46 19.61 3.20 -12.62
C GLU A 46 18.40 4.00 -12.11
N SER A 47 18.34 4.21 -10.80
CA SER A 47 17.24 4.94 -10.14
C SER A 47 17.52 6.42 -9.91
N VAL A 48 18.76 6.88 -10.11
CA VAL A 48 19.12 8.29 -9.90
C VAL A 48 18.85 9.10 -11.17
N ASN A 49 17.76 9.86 -11.16
CA ASN A 49 17.26 10.59 -12.32
C ASN A 49 18.28 11.60 -12.88
N GLU A 50 19.09 12.23 -12.03
CA GLU A 50 20.11 13.22 -12.39
C GLU A 50 21.14 12.69 -13.39
N LYS A 51 21.43 11.38 -13.37
CA LYS A 51 22.39 10.77 -14.31
C LYS A 51 21.90 10.78 -15.75
N PHE A 52 20.60 10.98 -15.97
CA PHE A 52 20.02 11.11 -17.31
C PHE A 52 20.02 12.56 -17.82
N ALA A 53 20.33 13.55 -16.97
CA ALA A 53 20.21 14.97 -17.31
C ALA A 53 21.13 15.41 -18.45
N GLU A 54 22.37 14.92 -18.49
CA GLU A 54 23.33 15.27 -19.55
C GLU A 54 22.89 14.71 -20.91
N LYS A 55 22.42 13.46 -20.91
CA LYS A 55 22.05 12.74 -22.14
C LYS A 55 20.67 13.13 -22.67
N TYR A 56 19.73 13.44 -21.78
CA TYR A 56 18.32 13.72 -22.10
C TYR A 56 17.84 15.01 -21.42
N PRO A 57 18.46 16.17 -21.72
CA PRO A 57 18.24 17.40 -20.96
C PRO A 57 16.79 17.91 -21.06
N ASN A 58 16.16 17.80 -22.23
CA ASN A 58 14.79 18.27 -22.41
C ASN A 58 13.78 17.43 -21.59
N GLN A 59 13.95 16.10 -21.59
CA GLN A 59 13.12 15.17 -20.84
C GLN A 59 13.34 15.32 -19.34
N TYR A 60 14.60 15.43 -18.91
CA TYR A 60 14.92 15.66 -17.50
C TYR A 60 14.34 17.00 -17.01
N ASN A 61 14.51 18.08 -17.77
CA ASN A 61 14.02 19.39 -17.37
C ASN A 61 12.49 19.47 -17.35
N SER A 62 11.79 18.82 -18.29
CA SER A 62 10.31 18.76 -18.28
C SER A 62 9.75 17.84 -17.19
N TRP A 63 10.45 16.77 -16.82
CA TRP A 63 10.10 15.97 -15.66
C TRP A 63 10.30 16.77 -14.36
N ARG A 64 11.46 17.42 -14.22
CA ARG A 64 11.82 18.20 -13.03
C ARG A 64 10.89 19.41 -12.83
N SER A 65 10.35 19.97 -13.90
CA SER A 65 9.42 21.11 -13.80
C SER A 65 8.10 20.77 -13.09
N THR A 66 7.79 19.49 -12.88
CA THR A 66 6.67 19.07 -12.01
C THR A 66 6.82 19.53 -10.56
N ALA A 67 8.02 19.97 -10.14
CA ALA A 67 8.22 20.59 -8.84
C ALA A 67 7.57 21.99 -8.69
N ASN A 68 7.17 22.62 -9.80
CA ASN A 68 6.77 24.03 -9.85
C ASN A 68 5.29 24.22 -10.18
N GLY A 69 4.77 25.43 -9.98
CA GLY A 69 3.40 25.81 -10.32
C GLY A 69 2.39 25.01 -9.50
N ASP A 70 1.31 24.52 -10.10
CA ASP A 70 0.31 23.70 -9.39
C ASP A 70 0.92 22.44 -8.75
N GLY A 71 2.08 21.98 -9.25
CA GLY A 71 2.79 20.84 -8.69
C GLY A 71 3.34 21.06 -7.28
N GLU A 72 3.55 22.31 -6.86
CA GLU A 72 4.07 22.64 -5.52
C GLU A 72 2.98 22.64 -4.44
N ASN A 73 1.75 22.91 -4.85
CA ASN A 73 0.63 23.17 -3.95
C ASN A 73 0.07 21.88 -3.34
N ILE A 74 -0.18 21.91 -2.03
CA ILE A 74 -0.93 20.86 -1.34
C ILE A 74 -2.37 21.34 -1.18
N ILE A 75 -3.30 20.52 -1.63
CA ILE A 75 -4.74 20.73 -1.43
C ILE A 75 -5.25 19.61 -0.53
N TYR A 76 -5.68 19.96 0.68
CA TYR A 76 -6.25 19.02 1.66
C TYR A 76 -7.72 18.72 1.29
N ALA A 77 -7.92 17.65 0.51
CA ALA A 77 -9.22 17.34 -0.08
C ALA A 77 -10.26 16.87 0.95
N ASP A 78 -9.81 16.29 2.06
CA ASP A 78 -10.64 15.99 3.23
C ASP A 78 -11.08 17.24 4.00
N GLU A 79 -10.27 18.30 4.02
CA GLU A 79 -10.68 19.60 4.58
C GLU A 79 -11.69 20.32 3.67
N GLU A 80 -11.50 20.28 2.35
CA GLU A 80 -12.45 20.83 1.38
C GLU A 80 -13.79 20.09 1.38
N ASN A 81 -13.77 18.77 1.58
CA ASN A 81 -14.98 17.94 1.71
C ASN A 81 -14.95 17.03 2.94
N PRO A 82 -15.32 17.56 4.13
CA PRO A 82 -15.29 16.80 5.39
C PRO A 82 -16.18 15.55 5.43
N ARG A 83 -17.09 15.38 4.45
CA ARG A 83 -17.87 14.13 4.30
C ARG A 83 -16.96 12.93 4.05
N LEU A 84 -15.81 13.13 3.41
CA LEU A 84 -14.82 12.10 3.15
C LEU A 84 -14.31 11.45 4.46
N ILE A 85 -14.14 12.25 5.52
CA ILE A 85 -13.73 11.76 6.85
C ILE A 85 -14.76 10.78 7.41
N VAL A 86 -16.05 11.09 7.28
CA VAL A 86 -17.14 10.23 7.74
C VAL A 86 -17.24 8.96 6.89
N LEU A 87 -17.18 9.11 5.55
CA LEU A 87 -17.25 7.98 4.62
C LEU A 87 -16.10 6.99 4.80
N TRP A 88 -14.92 7.47 5.17
CA TRP A 88 -13.75 6.64 5.45
C TRP A 88 -13.54 6.34 6.93
N GLY A 89 -14.57 6.50 7.77
CA GLY A 89 -14.51 6.25 9.20
C GLY A 89 -13.92 4.87 9.51
N GLY A 90 -12.79 4.85 10.23
CA GLY A 90 -12.04 3.63 10.56
C GLY A 90 -10.93 3.26 9.57
N TYR A 91 -10.73 4.04 8.51
CA TYR A 91 -9.69 3.81 7.50
C TYR A 91 -8.64 4.94 7.50
N ALA A 92 -7.44 4.64 6.97
CA ALA A 92 -6.33 5.60 6.99
C ALA A 92 -6.64 6.90 6.24
N PHE A 93 -7.48 6.85 5.21
CA PHE A 93 -7.89 8.02 4.43
C PHE A 93 -8.72 9.04 5.22
N ALA A 94 -9.35 8.64 6.34
CA ALA A 94 -10.01 9.59 7.24
C ALA A 94 -9.03 10.41 8.11
N LYS A 95 -7.73 10.08 8.10
CA LYS A 95 -6.71 10.82 8.83
C LYS A 95 -6.14 11.98 8.02
N GLU A 96 -5.90 11.72 6.72
CA GLU A 96 -5.40 12.71 5.77
C GLU A 96 -5.61 12.21 4.33
N TYR A 97 -6.19 13.08 3.51
CA TYR A 97 -6.31 12.85 2.07
C TYR A 97 -6.14 14.16 1.29
N ASN A 98 -5.04 14.23 0.53
CA ASN A 98 -4.70 15.38 -0.29
C ASN A 98 -4.95 15.07 -1.76
N ALA A 99 -5.30 16.10 -2.55
CA ALA A 99 -5.28 16.01 -4.00
C ALA A 99 -3.85 15.71 -4.51
N PRO A 100 -3.69 15.05 -5.67
CA PRO A 100 -2.37 14.82 -6.23
C PRO A 100 -1.70 16.14 -6.62
N ARG A 101 -0.36 16.16 -6.54
CA ARG A 101 0.49 17.24 -7.04
C ARG A 101 1.61 16.68 -7.91
N GLY A 102 2.67 17.45 -8.15
CA GLY A 102 3.74 17.07 -9.08
C GLY A 102 4.43 15.75 -8.73
N HIS A 103 4.79 14.96 -9.76
CA HIS A 103 5.51 13.68 -9.58
C HIS A 103 6.81 13.84 -8.78
N PHE A 104 7.47 14.99 -8.87
CA PHE A 104 8.64 15.34 -8.06
C PHE A 104 8.43 15.13 -6.54
N TYR A 105 7.20 15.28 -6.05
CA TYR A 105 6.87 15.15 -4.63
C TYR A 105 6.39 13.75 -4.22
N ALA A 106 6.33 12.78 -5.13
CA ALA A 106 5.70 11.48 -4.83
C ALA A 106 6.35 10.77 -3.62
N VAL A 107 7.68 10.74 -3.54
CA VAL A 107 8.41 10.20 -2.37
C VAL A 107 8.21 11.05 -1.11
N THR A 108 8.20 12.37 -1.25
CA THR A 108 7.98 13.29 -0.12
C THR A 108 6.57 13.12 0.47
N ASP A 109 5.55 13.02 -0.37
CA ASP A 109 4.16 12.96 0.05
C ASP A 109 3.83 11.63 0.72
N VAL A 110 4.32 10.50 0.19
CA VAL A 110 4.12 9.20 0.85
C VAL A 110 4.85 9.12 2.20
N ARG A 111 5.94 9.88 2.39
CA ARG A 111 6.64 9.98 3.68
C ARG A 111 5.87 10.83 4.68
N ASN A 112 5.30 11.95 4.25
CA ASN A 112 4.73 12.93 5.15
C ASN A 112 3.26 12.67 5.50
N ILE A 113 2.53 11.96 4.64
CA ILE A 113 1.10 11.74 4.84
C ILE A 113 0.81 10.91 6.10
N LEU A 114 -0.15 11.35 6.91
CA LEU A 114 -0.54 10.67 8.16
C LEU A 114 -1.00 9.22 7.95
N ARG A 115 -1.30 8.82 6.71
CA ARG A 115 -1.65 7.45 6.35
C ARG A 115 -0.52 6.45 6.57
N THR A 116 0.74 6.83 6.40
CA THR A 116 1.90 5.94 6.64
C THR A 116 2.32 5.89 8.11
N GLY A 117 1.84 6.83 8.92
CA GLY A 117 2.03 6.86 10.37
C GLY A 117 3.47 7.21 10.78
N ALA A 118 3.88 6.77 11.96
CA ALA A 118 5.19 7.09 12.53
C ALA A 118 5.90 5.82 13.05
N PRO A 119 6.28 4.89 12.16
CA PRO A 119 6.90 3.63 12.55
C PRO A 119 8.21 3.86 13.32
N LYS A 120 8.44 3.07 14.37
CA LYS A 120 9.67 3.15 15.19
C LYS A 120 10.77 2.20 14.75
N THR A 121 10.42 1.18 13.97
CA THR A 121 11.36 0.17 13.45
C THR A 121 11.00 -0.20 12.02
N ALA A 122 11.90 -0.90 11.32
CA ALA A 122 11.67 -1.38 9.95
C ALA A 122 10.48 -2.35 9.81
N ASN A 123 10.03 -2.96 10.91
CA ASN A 123 8.92 -3.91 10.94
C ASN A 123 7.63 -3.32 11.54
N ASP A 124 7.61 -2.02 11.81
CA ASP A 124 6.49 -1.30 12.42
C ASP A 124 5.68 -0.52 11.37
N GLY A 125 4.55 0.05 11.79
CA GLY A 125 3.72 0.95 11.01
C GLY A 125 2.50 0.28 10.39
N PRO A 126 1.47 1.09 10.07
CA PRO A 126 0.21 0.60 9.55
C PRO A 126 0.33 0.07 8.11
N GLN A 127 1.26 0.61 7.31
CA GLN A 127 1.32 0.35 5.87
C GLN A 127 2.32 -0.75 5.49
N ALA A 128 1.98 -1.50 4.45
CA ALA A 128 2.85 -2.48 3.81
C ALA A 128 3.80 -1.82 2.80
N MET A 129 4.82 -2.56 2.36
CA MET A 129 5.79 -2.10 1.36
C MET A 129 5.12 -1.63 0.05
N ALA A 130 3.96 -2.21 -0.29
CA ALA A 130 3.18 -1.86 -1.46
C ALA A 130 2.85 -0.37 -1.60
N CYS A 131 2.80 0.40 -0.50
CA CYS A 131 2.56 1.85 -0.57
C CYS A 131 3.67 2.61 -1.33
N TRP A 132 4.87 2.05 -1.44
CA TRP A 132 5.97 2.60 -2.22
C TRP A 132 5.88 2.33 -3.72
N THR A 133 5.15 1.30 -4.15
CA THR A 133 5.28 0.71 -5.50
C THR A 133 5.09 1.69 -6.65
N CYS A 134 4.32 2.75 -6.43
CA CYS A 134 4.02 3.77 -7.44
C CYS A 134 4.64 5.12 -7.09
N LYS A 135 5.80 5.15 -6.41
CA LYS A 135 6.38 6.39 -5.86
C LYS A 135 7.76 6.76 -6.40
N GLY A 136 8.47 5.85 -7.05
CA GLY A 136 9.78 6.19 -7.63
C GLY A 136 10.52 5.03 -8.26
N PRO A 137 11.63 5.31 -8.96
CA PRO A 137 12.41 4.33 -9.71
C PRO A 137 13.23 3.35 -8.84
N ASP A 138 13.34 3.58 -7.52
CA ASP A 138 13.94 2.60 -6.62
C ASP A 138 13.10 1.32 -6.47
N VAL A 139 11.80 1.38 -6.76
CA VAL A 139 10.90 0.22 -6.67
C VAL A 139 11.34 -0.92 -7.59
N PRO A 140 11.47 -0.73 -8.92
CA PRO A 140 11.91 -1.81 -9.80
C PRO A 140 13.34 -2.27 -9.47
N ARG A 141 14.23 -1.39 -8.99
CA ARG A 141 15.57 -1.76 -8.47
C ARG A 141 15.44 -2.76 -7.32
N LEU A 142 14.64 -2.44 -6.32
CA LEU A 142 14.42 -3.31 -5.17
C LEU A 142 13.71 -4.62 -5.52
N ILE A 143 12.77 -4.60 -6.48
CA ILE A 143 12.14 -5.83 -6.98
C ILE A 143 13.17 -6.71 -7.69
N ALA A 144 14.11 -6.14 -8.46
CA ALA A 144 15.19 -6.89 -9.08
C ALA A 144 16.16 -7.49 -8.04
N GLU A 145 16.50 -6.73 -6.99
CA GLU A 145 17.42 -7.15 -5.94
C GLU A 145 16.82 -8.17 -4.97
N TRP A 146 15.61 -7.92 -4.47
CA TRP A 146 14.97 -8.71 -3.41
C TRP A 146 14.02 -9.77 -3.96
N GLY A 147 13.56 -9.62 -5.21
CA GLY A 147 12.43 -10.39 -5.73
C GLY A 147 11.09 -9.81 -5.31
N GLU A 148 10.09 -9.96 -6.19
CA GLU A 148 8.76 -9.37 -5.99
C GLU A 148 8.08 -9.84 -4.70
N LYS A 149 8.20 -11.13 -4.36
CA LYS A 149 7.64 -11.71 -3.13
C LYS A 149 8.19 -11.02 -1.87
N ASP A 150 9.50 -10.88 -1.77
CA ASP A 150 10.13 -10.35 -0.56
C ASP A 150 10.01 -8.83 -0.46
N TYR A 151 9.94 -8.14 -1.62
CA TYR A 151 9.52 -6.75 -1.68
C TYR A 151 8.12 -6.57 -1.07
N PHE A 152 7.10 -7.28 -1.55
CA PHE A 152 5.72 -7.07 -1.08
C PHE A 152 5.44 -7.56 0.35
N ASN A 153 6.24 -8.51 0.87
CA ASN A 153 6.10 -9.00 2.25
C ASN A 153 6.64 -8.04 3.33
N ALA A 154 7.38 -7.00 2.94
CA ALA A 154 7.94 -6.05 3.89
C ALA A 154 6.91 -5.01 4.39
N LYS A 155 7.25 -4.34 5.50
CA LYS A 155 6.56 -3.12 5.95
C LYS A 155 7.07 -1.90 5.21
N TRP A 156 6.22 -0.88 5.08
CA TRP A 156 6.58 0.41 4.47
C TRP A 156 7.87 1.00 5.07
N ALA A 157 8.04 0.88 6.39
CA ALA A 157 9.21 1.40 7.09
C ALA A 157 10.55 0.80 6.61
N LYS A 158 10.58 -0.48 6.21
CA LYS A 158 11.79 -1.14 5.67
C LYS A 158 12.31 -0.45 4.41
N GLY A 159 11.40 0.06 3.58
CA GLY A 159 11.73 0.78 2.34
C GLY A 159 12.25 2.20 2.53
N GLY A 160 12.08 2.79 3.73
CA GLY A 160 12.43 4.18 4.01
C GLY A 160 13.84 4.60 3.59
N PRO A 161 14.90 3.87 3.97
CA PRO A 161 16.28 4.19 3.57
C PRO A 161 16.62 3.82 2.11
N GLU A 162 15.77 3.04 1.44
CA GLU A 162 16.07 2.45 0.11
C GLU A 162 15.36 3.17 -1.04
N ILE A 163 14.17 3.71 -0.79
CA ILE A 163 13.35 4.42 -1.79
C ILE A 163 13.47 5.91 -1.52
N VAL A 164 14.38 6.53 -2.23
CA VAL A 164 14.85 7.91 -2.00
C VAL A 164 14.78 8.78 -3.25
N ASN A 165 14.64 8.18 -4.42
CA ASN A 165 14.47 8.86 -5.70
C ASN A 165 12.99 8.92 -6.07
N SER A 166 12.54 10.09 -6.51
CA SER A 166 11.22 10.37 -7.06
C SER A 166 11.36 10.71 -8.53
#